data_AF-A0A0R1W1M0-F1
#
_entry.id   AF-A0A0R1W1M0-F1
#
_cell.length_a   1.000
_cell.length_b   1.000
_cell.length_c   1.000
_cell.angle_alpha   90.00
_cell.angle_beta   90.00
_cell.angle_gamma   90.00
#
_symmetry.space_group_name_H-M   'P 1'
#
loop_
_entity.id
_entity.type
_entity.pdbx_description
1 polymer ?
#
loop_
_entity_poly.entity_id
_entity_poly.type
_entity_poly.pdbx_seq_one_letter_code
_entity_poly.pdbx_strand_id
1 'polypeptide(L)' 'MGWMGGFGYLTIALIAVLLVVLYMAYRANHKPNRQSSAITILDEQYATGKIDEDEYLKRKKNLTR' A
#
# COMPACT_ATOMS: atom_id res chain seq x y z
N MET A 1 -41.23 -14.53 21.76
CA MET A 1 -39.77 -14.72 21.73
C MET A 1 -39.25 -14.21 20.38
N GLY A 2 -38.89 -12.94 20.24
CA GLY A 2 -38.60 -12.39 18.90
C GLY A 2 -37.83 -11.06 18.85
N TRP A 3 -37.32 -10.58 19.98
CA TRP A 3 -36.63 -9.28 20.05
C TRP A 3 -35.11 -9.39 20.20
N MET A 4 -34.60 -10.59 20.47
CA MET A 4 -33.17 -10.89 20.62
C MET A 4 -32.48 -11.36 19.33
N GLY A 5 -33.22 -11.57 18.24
CA GLY A 5 -32.66 -12.01 16.95
C GLY A 5 -32.15 -10.87 16.07
N GLY A 6 -32.79 -9.69 16.12
CA GLY A 6 -32.43 -8.55 15.27
C GLY A 6 -31.14 -7.85 15.69
N PHE A 7 -30.90 -7.72 17.00
CA PHE A 7 -29.67 -7.11 17.53
C PHE A 7 -28.43 -7.96 17.24
N GLY A 8 -28.54 -9.28 17.28
CA GLY A 8 -27.43 -10.18 16.93
C GLY A 8 -27.03 -10.09 15.45
N TYR A 9 -28.01 -9.90 14.55
CA TYR A 9 -27.70 -9.75 13.13
C TYR A 9 -27.05 -8.39 12.82
N LEU A 10 -27.53 -7.33 13.47
CA LEU A 10 -26.95 -6.00 13.34
C LEU A 10 -25.51 -5.95 13.87
N THR A 11 -25.22 -6.59 15.00
CA THR A 11 -23.85 -6.61 15.54
C THR A 11 -22.90 -7.40 14.65
N ILE A 12 -23.33 -8.56 14.13
CA ILE A 12 -22.54 -9.36 13.18
C ILE A 12 -22.28 -8.57 11.89
N ALA A 13 -23.28 -7.89 11.35
CA ALA A 13 -23.13 -7.05 10.16
C ALA A 13 -22.13 -5.91 10.40
N LEU A 14 -22.20 -5.26 11.56
CA LEU A 14 -21.29 -4.17 11.92
C LEU A 14 -19.84 -4.65 12.03
N ILE A 15 -19.61 -5.79 12.67
CA ILE A 15 -18.27 -6.42 12.78
C ILE A 15 -17.72 -6.79 11.39
N ALA A 16 -18.56 -7.37 10.52
CA ALA A 16 -18.16 -7.73 9.16
C ALA A 16 -17.73 -6.50 8.34
N VAL A 17 -18.50 -5.40 8.40
CA VAL A 17 -18.15 -4.14 7.75
C VAL A 17 -16.83 -3.60 8.29
N LEU A 18 -16.64 -3.63 9.61
CA LEU A 18 -15.42 -3.15 10.27
C LEU A 18 -14.19 -3.93 9.81
N LEU A 19 -14.29 -5.27 9.72
CA LEU A 19 -13.23 -6.13 9.22
C LEU A 19 -12.90 -5.86 7.74
N VAL A 20 -13.92 -5.65 6.90
CA VAL A 20 -13.70 -5.32 5.47
C VAL A 20 -12.98 -3.98 5.33
N VAL A 21 -13.39 -2.96 6.09
CA VAL A 21 -12.73 -1.64 6.09
C VAL A 21 -11.29 -1.76 6.58
N LEU A 22 -11.04 -2.51 7.67
CA LEU A 22 -9.69 -2.76 8.16
C LEU A 22 -8.84 -3.47 7.10
N TYR A 23 -9.35 -4.55 6.50
CA TYR A 23 -8.65 -5.31 5.47
C TYR A 23 -8.29 -4.43 4.27
N MET A 24 -9.24 -3.59 3.83
CA MET A 24 -9.03 -2.68 2.71
C MET A 24 -8.03 -1.56 3.06
N ALA A 25 -8.05 -1.05 4.29
CA ALA A 25 -7.07 -0.08 4.79
C ALA A 25 -5.65 -0.68 4.91
N TYR A 26 -5.52 -1.90 5.44
CA TYR A 26 -4.26 -2.63 5.48
C TYR A 26 -3.73 -2.90 4.06
N ARG A 27 -4.58 -3.34 3.14
CA ARG A 27 -4.19 -3.57 1.74
C ARG A 27 -3.85 -2.27 1.01
N ALA A 28 -4.52 -1.16 1.33
CA ALA A 28 -4.21 0.16 0.79
C ALA A 28 -2.86 0.68 1.29
N ASN A 29 -2.50 0.41 2.56
CA ASN A 29 -1.16 0.69 3.09
C ASN A 29 -0.07 -0.24 2.54
N HIS A 30 -0.44 -1.40 1.99
CA HIS A 30 0.44 -2.26 1.19
C HIS A 30 0.42 -1.91 -0.29
N LYS A 31 -0.05 -0.72 -0.69
CA LYS A 31 0.38 -0.20 -1.99
C LYS A 31 1.90 -0.08 -1.89
N PRO A 32 2.69 -0.84 -2.69
CA PRO A 32 4.11 -0.58 -2.77
C PRO A 32 4.19 0.88 -3.13
N ASN A 33 4.74 1.69 -2.23
CA ASN A 33 4.90 3.11 -2.49
C ASN A 33 5.59 3.17 -3.86
N ARG A 34 4.89 3.63 -4.90
CA ARG A 34 5.33 3.45 -6.30
C ARG A 34 6.72 4.08 -6.48
N GLN A 35 6.97 5.10 -5.67
CA GLN A 35 8.24 5.76 -5.44
C GLN A 35 9.32 4.82 -4.88
N SER A 36 9.03 4.02 -3.84
CA SER A 36 9.96 3.02 -3.30
C SER A 36 10.33 1.97 -4.34
N SER A 37 9.36 1.46 -5.11
CA SER A 37 9.64 0.47 -6.16
C SER A 37 10.48 1.07 -7.30
N ALA A 38 10.20 2.30 -7.73
CA ALA A 38 11.00 2.99 -8.75
C ALA A 38 12.42 3.30 -8.28
N ILE A 39 12.60 3.66 -7.00
CA ILE A 39 13.92 3.90 -6.40
C ILE A 39 14.71 2.59 -6.31
N THR A 40 14.09 1.48 -5.86
CA THR A 40 14.76 0.17 -5.80
C THR A 40 15.24 -0.30 -7.18
N ILE A 41 14.43 -0.11 -8.23
CA ILE A 41 14.83 -0.42 -9.62
C ILE A 41 15.97 0.48 -10.11
N LEU A 42 16.02 1.72 -9.63
CA LEU A 42 17.10 2.66 -9.94
C LEU A 42 18.42 2.23 -9.29
N ASP A 43 18.38 1.86 -8.01
CA ASP A 43 19.55 1.43 -7.24
C ASP A 43 20.15 0.15 -7.85
N GLU A 44 19.30 -0.80 -8.26
CA GLU A 44 19.73 -2.03 -8.92
C GLU A 44 20.42 -1.77 -10.26
N GLN A 45 19.93 -0.81 -11.05
CA GLN A 45 20.54 -0.44 -12.33
C GLN A 45 21.89 0.30 -12.18
N TYR A 46 22.02 1.11 -11.12
CA TYR A 46 23.29 1.75 -10.77
C TYR A 46 24.33 0.72 -10.31
N ALA A 47 23.93 -0.19 -9.42
CA ALA A 47 24.81 -1.26 -8.93
C ALA A 47 25.25 -2.23 -10.04
N THR A 48 24.40 -2.45 -11.05
CA THR A 48 24.75 -3.25 -12.25
C THR A 48 25.54 -2.47 -13.30
N GLY A 49 25.80 -1.17 -13.09
CA GLY A 49 26.57 -0.32 -14.02
C GLY A 49 25.84 -0.01 -15.33
N LYS A 50 24.51 -0.17 -15.37
CA LYS A 50 23.69 0.12 -16.56
C LYS A 50 23.41 1.61 -16.74
N ILE A 51 23.54 2.39 -15.67
CA ILE A 51 23.34 3.84 -15.63
C ILE A 51 24.49 4.48 -14.87
N ASP A 52 24.86 5.68 -15.32
CA ASP A 52 25.93 6.48 -14.73
C ASP A 52 25.44 7.26 -13.48
N GLU A 53 26.38 7.73 -12.65
CA GLU A 53 26.07 8.42 -11.39
C GLU A 53 25.23 9.69 -11.62
N ASP A 54 25.57 10.45 -12.66
CA ASP A 54 24.83 11.66 -13.06
C ASP A 54 23.38 11.34 -13.44
N GLU A 55 23.16 10.25 -14.15
CA GLU A 55 21.84 9.84 -14.60
C GLU A 55 21.00 9.31 -13.43
N TYR A 56 21.61 8.57 -12.52
CA TYR A 56 21.02 8.12 -11.26
C TYR A 56 20.55 9.30 -10.41
N LEU A 57 21.41 10.31 -10.17
CA LEU A 57 21.09 11.49 -9.38
C LEU A 57 19.93 12.31 -9.98
N LYS A 58 19.93 12.48 -11.30
CA LYS A 58 18.89 13.23 -12.02
C LYS A 58 17.51 12.55 -11.92
N ARG A 59 17.47 11.23 -12.08
CA ARG A 59 16.25 10.42 -11.97
C ARG A 59 15.74 10.34 -10.52
N LYS A 60 16.64 10.20 -9.55
CA LYS A 60 16.32 10.23 -8.11
C LYS A 60 15.69 11.56 -7.69
N LYS A 61 16.25 12.68 -8.15
CA LYS A 61 15.71 14.02 -7.87
C LYS A 61 14.31 14.25 -8.47
N ASN A 62 14.02 13.68 -9.63
CA ASN A 62 12.70 13.73 -10.26
C ASN A 62 11.67 12.83 -9.57
N LEU A 63 12.09 11.72 -8.95
CA LEU A 63 11.20 10.80 -8.25
C LEU A 63 10.83 11.28 -6.85
N THR A 64 11.66 12.08 -6.18
CA THR A 64 11.41 12.62 -4.83
C THR A 64 10.61 13.92 -4.82
N ARG A 65 10.36 14.54 -5.97
CA ARG A 65 9.61 15.81 -6.11
C ARG A 65 8.12 15.57 -6.30
#